data_AF-A0A0N0D5R6-F1
#
_entry.id   AF-A0A0N0D5R6-F1
#
_cell.length_a   1.000
_cell.length_b   1.000
_cell.length_c   1.000
_cell.angle_alpha   90.00
_cell.angle_beta   90.00
_cell.angle_gamma   90.00
#
_symmetry.space_group_name_H-M   'P 1'
#
loop_
_entity.id
_entity.type
_entity.pdbx_description
1 polymer ?
#
loop_
_entity_poly.entity_id
_entity_poly.type
_entity_poly.pdbx_seq_one_letter_code
_entity_poly.pdbx_strand_id
1 'polypeptide(L)'
;MDATHQIRIGAEYLLSNPHEHHTFAIRSGIFYDPIPSMKNPDDYYGFSLGFGFTKNEWFSFDMAYQFRWARNVGEDMLEYFKISQNVQEHKLYCSMILYMY
;
A
#
# COMPACT_ATOMS: atom_id res chain seq x y z
N MET A 1 -3.55 19.15 17.27
CA MET A 1 -3.44 18.01 16.35
C MET A 1 -2.94 16.85 17.18
N ASP A 2 -3.76 15.82 17.34
CA ASP A 2 -3.40 14.68 18.16
C ASP A 2 -2.39 13.79 17.43
N ALA A 3 -1.45 13.22 18.19
CA ALA A 3 -0.46 12.32 17.63
C ALA A 3 -1.13 11.00 17.22
N THR A 4 -0.90 10.58 15.97
CA THR A 4 -1.44 9.32 15.45
C THR A 4 -0.34 8.28 15.29
N HIS A 5 -0.68 7.01 15.45
CA HIS A 5 0.25 5.90 15.30
C HIS A 5 -0.15 5.06 14.09
N GLN A 6 0.80 4.86 13.18
CA GLN A 6 0.63 3.99 12.02
C GLN A 6 1.18 2.60 12.32
N ILE A 7 0.39 1.57 12.02
CA ILE A 7 0.81 0.17 12.15
C ILE A 7 0.64 -0.52 10.80
N ARG A 8 1.70 -1.16 10.31
CA ARG A 8 1.70 -1.93 9.07
C ARG A 8 2.31 -3.30 9.29
N ILE A 9 1.63 -4.34 8.83
CA ILE A 9 2.09 -5.72 8.93
C ILE A 9 1.94 -6.37 7.56
N GLY A 10 2.91 -7.17 7.16
CA GLY A 10 2.86 -7.88 5.90
C GLY A 10 3.75 -9.10 5.87
N ALA A 11 3.57 -9.90 4.83
CA ALA A 11 4.33 -11.10 4.55
C ALA A 11 4.83 -11.08 3.10
N GLU A 12 5.98 -11.70 2.88
CA GLU A 12 6.54 -11.97 1.57
C GLU A 12 6.76 -13.48 1.43
N TYR A 13 6.41 -14.01 0.27
CA TYR A 13 6.70 -15.38 -0.12
C TYR A 13 7.52 -15.39 -1.41
N LEU A 14 8.71 -15.99 -1.32
CA LEU A 14 9.68 -16.05 -2.42
C LEU A 14 9.69 -17.45 -3.04
N LEU A 15 9.41 -17.51 -4.34
CA LEU A 15 9.48 -18.69 -5.18
C LEU A 15 10.68 -18.54 -6.10
N SER A 16 11.82 -19.07 -5.68
CA SER A 16 13.04 -19.09 -6.50
C SER A 16 13.23 -20.45 -7.15
N ASN A 17 13.42 -20.46 -8.47
CA ASN A 17 13.80 -21.67 -9.21
C ASN A 17 15.26 -21.53 -9.66
N PRO A 18 16.22 -22.20 -8.98
CA PRO A 18 17.63 -22.09 -9.29
C PRO A 18 17.98 -22.57 -10.71
N HIS A 19 17.24 -23.53 -11.25
CA HIS A 19 17.51 -24.10 -12.58
C HIS A 19 17.11 -23.17 -13.73
N GLU A 20 16.05 -22.39 -13.53
CA GLU A 20 15.53 -21.47 -14.55
C GLU A 20 15.95 -20.01 -14.30
N HIS A 21 16.72 -19.75 -13.24
CA HIS A 21 17.17 -18.41 -12.83
C HIS A 21 16.04 -17.37 -12.75
N HIS A 22 14.83 -17.84 -12.43
CA HIS A 22 13.65 -17.02 -12.22
C HIS A 22 13.29 -16.97 -10.73
N THR A 23 12.91 -15.79 -10.26
CA THR A 23 12.39 -15.61 -8.91
C THR A 23 11.08 -14.83 -8.96
N PHE A 24 10.05 -15.38 -8.32
CA PHE A 24 8.78 -14.72 -8.11
C PHE A 24 8.64 -14.34 -6.63
N ALA A 25 8.23 -13.11 -6.35
CA ALA A 25 7.91 -12.64 -5.01
C ALA A 25 6.43 -12.28 -4.95
N ILE A 26 5.71 -12.86 -3.99
CA ILE A 26 4.32 -12.49 -3.70
C ILE A 26 4.31 -11.82 -2.33
N ARG A 27 3.74 -10.62 -2.27
CA ARG A 27 3.67 -9.81 -1.04
C ARG A 27 2.23 -9.50 -0.72
N SER A 28 1.91 -9.50 0.57
CA SER A 28 0.63 -9.00 1.04
C SER A 28 0.82 -8.25 2.35
N GLY A 29 -0.05 -7.27 2.61
CA GLY A 29 0.01 -6.50 3.82
C GLY A 29 -1.34 -5.91 4.19
N ILE A 30 -1.48 -5.59 5.46
CA ILE A 30 -2.59 -4.83 6.04
C ILE A 30 -2.01 -3.68 6.84
N PHE A 31 -2.72 -2.56 6.87
CA PHE A 31 -2.26 -1.39 7.60
C PHE A 31 -3.41 -0.58 8.19
N TYR A 32 -3.09 0.05 9.31
CA TYR A 32 -3.85 1.09 9.98
C TYR A 32 -3.02 2.38 9.94
N ASP A 33 -3.56 3.42 9.33
CA ASP A 33 -2.86 4.66 8.97
C ASP A 33 -3.67 5.92 9.28
N PRO A 34 -3.94 6.18 10.57
CA PRO A 34 -4.74 7.33 10.99
C PRO A 34 -4.09 8.67 10.60
N ILE A 35 -4.88 9.56 9.99
CA ILE A 35 -4.44 10.92 9.64
C ILE A 35 -4.73 11.85 10.83
N PRO A 36 -3.78 12.71 11.24
CA PRO A 36 -4.02 13.68 12.30
C PRO A 36 -5.06 14.72 11.85
N SER A 37 -6.15 14.84 12.62
CA SER A 37 -7.16 15.90 12.47
C SER A 37 -7.20 16.81 13.70
N MET A 38 -8.01 17.87 13.66
CA MET A 38 -8.11 18.86 14.73
C MET A 38 -8.92 18.39 15.95
N LYS A 39 -9.95 17.54 15.78
CA LYS A 39 -10.76 17.00 16.90
C LYS A 39 -10.58 15.51 17.15
N ASN A 40 -10.61 14.66 16.11
CA ASN A 40 -10.44 13.21 16.24
C ASN A 40 -9.61 12.66 15.07
N PRO A 41 -8.64 11.76 15.29
CA PRO A 41 -7.91 11.09 14.21
C PRO A 41 -8.86 10.42 13.21
N ASP A 42 -8.61 10.67 11.92
CA ASP A 42 -9.36 10.02 10.84
C ASP A 42 -8.74 8.65 10.57
N ASP A 43 -9.47 7.60 10.95
CA ASP A 43 -8.98 6.22 10.85
C ASP A 43 -9.00 5.71 9.41
N TYR A 44 -7.82 5.48 8.84
CA TYR A 44 -7.67 4.76 7.58
C TYR A 44 -7.22 3.32 7.82
N TYR A 45 -7.87 2.42 7.09
CA TYR A 45 -7.49 1.02 7.01
C TYR A 45 -7.14 0.70 5.55
N GLY A 46 -6.31 -0.30 5.36
CA GLY A 46 -6.00 -0.73 4.01
C GLY A 46 -5.33 -2.08 3.93
N PHE A 47 -5.27 -2.57 2.71
CA PHE A 47 -4.49 -3.74 2.36
C PHE A 47 -3.62 -3.46 1.14
N SER A 48 -2.53 -4.20 1.01
CA SER A 48 -1.66 -4.18 -0.14
C SER A 48 -1.41 -5.59 -0.66
N LEU A 49 -1.23 -5.68 -1.98
CA LEU A 49 -0.80 -6.88 -2.68
C LEU A 49 0.36 -6.49 -3.58
N GLY A 50 1.41 -7.30 -3.60
CA GLY A 50 2.58 -7.07 -4.42
C GLY A 50 2.98 -8.34 -5.17
N PHE A 51 3.52 -8.13 -6.36
CA PHE A 51 4.07 -9.16 -7.21
C PHE A 51 5.42 -8.67 -7.74
N GLY A 52 6.45 -9.47 -7.57
CA GLY A 52 7.78 -9.27 -8.14
C GLY A 52 8.14 -10.44 -9.03
N PHE A 53 8.79 -10.14 -10.15
CA PHE A 53 9.36 -11.13 -11.06
C PHE A 53 10.75 -10.69 -11.50
N THR A 54 11.73 -11.54 -11.26
CA THR A 54 13.11 -11.33 -11.70
C THR A 54 13.54 -12.51 -12.56
N LYS A 55 14.12 -12.21 -13.72
CA LYS A 55 14.61 -13.22 -14.67
C LYS A 55 16.06 -12.99 -15.04
N ASN A 56 16.89 -14.01 -14.76
CA ASN A 56 18.26 -14.22 -15.25
C ASN A 56 19.14 -12.98 -15.20
N GLU A 57 18.96 -12.12 -14.19
CA GLU A 57 19.64 -10.82 -14.08
C GLU A 57 19.50 -9.94 -15.33
N TRP A 58 18.52 -10.19 -16.20
CA TRP A 58 18.25 -9.37 -17.40
C TRP A 58 17.24 -8.29 -17.10
N PHE A 59 16.21 -8.64 -16.32
CA PHE A 59 15.26 -7.66 -15.83
C PHE A 59 14.61 -8.07 -14.51
N SER A 60 14.17 -7.07 -13.76
CA SER A 60 13.28 -7.19 -12.61
C SER A 60 12.05 -6.35 -12.84
N PHE A 61 10.89 -6.91 -12.52
CA PHE A 61 9.60 -6.25 -12.61
C PHE A 61 8.90 -6.36 -11.27
N ASP A 62 8.40 -5.25 -10.75
CA ASP A 62 7.64 -5.22 -9.51
C ASP A 62 6.35 -4.42 -9.72
N MET A 63 5.25 -4.97 -9.21
CA MET A 63 3.94 -4.34 -9.19
C MET A 63 3.39 -4.40 -7.77
N ALA A 64 2.83 -3.30 -7.29
CA ALA A 64 2.14 -3.26 -6.00
C ALA A 64 0.81 -2.53 -6.14
N TYR A 65 -0.26 -3.18 -5.67
CA TYR A 65 -1.57 -2.61 -5.54
C TYR A 65 -1.84 -2.31 -4.06
N GLN A 66 -2.34 -1.12 -3.79
CA GLN A 66 -2.74 -0.69 -2.46
C GLN A 66 -4.18 -0.20 -2.51
N PHE A 67 -5.02 -0.80 -1.66
CA PHE A 67 -6.36 -0.33 -1.38
C PHE A 67 -6.39 0.27 0.01
N ARG A 68 -6.92 1.48 0.11
CA ARG A 68 -7.07 2.21 1.37
C ARG A 68 -8.48 2.75 1.45
N TRP A 69 -9.13 2.56 2.59
CA TRP A 69 -10.46 3.09 2.83
C TRP A 69 -10.56 3.74 4.20
N ALA A 70 -11.46 4.70 4.32
CA ALA A 70 -11.85 5.28 5.58
C ALA A 70 -13.33 5.66 5.55
N ARG A 71 -13.95 5.61 6.73
CA ARG A 71 -15.36 5.96 6.93
C ARG A 71 -15.42 7.20 7.81
N ASN A 72 -16.31 8.13 7.50
CA ASN A 72 -16.53 9.36 8.26
C ASN A 72 -15.28 10.24 8.41
N VAL A 73 -14.55 10.45 7.31
CA VAL A 73 -13.38 11.32 7.30
C VAL A 73 -13.74 12.72 6.80
N GLY A 74 -13.10 13.76 7.36
CA GLY A 74 -13.23 15.13 6.89
C GLY A 74 -14.27 16.01 7.62
N GLU A 75 -14.80 15.55 8.76
CA GLU A 75 -15.75 16.33 9.58
C GLU A 75 -15.19 17.70 10.02
N ASP A 76 -13.87 17.81 10.21
CA ASP A 76 -13.23 19.02 10.75
C ASP A 76 -12.85 20.08 9.69
N MET A 77 -12.57 19.69 8.44
CA MET A 77 -12.21 20.66 7.39
C MET A 77 -13.41 21.44 6.83
N LEU A 78 -14.63 20.97 7.13
CA LEU A 78 -15.89 21.50 6.60
C LEU A 78 -16.93 21.66 7.72
N GLU A 79 -16.53 22.28 8.83
CA GLU A 79 -17.40 22.56 9.99
C GLU A 79 -18.67 23.38 9.60
N TYR A 80 -18.67 24.03 8.43
CA TYR A 80 -19.82 24.77 7.88
C TYR A 80 -20.88 23.87 7.20
N PHE A 81 -20.55 22.63 6.78
CA PHE A 81 -21.44 21.81 5.94
C PHE A 81 -21.82 20.42 6.49
N LYS A 82 -21.25 19.95 7.62
CA LYS A 82 -21.53 18.61 8.20
C LYS A 82 -21.43 17.47 7.17
N ILE A 83 -20.39 17.50 6.33
CA ILE A 83 -20.18 16.46 5.32
C ILE A 83 -19.23 15.42 5.90
N SER A 84 -19.78 14.25 6.25
CA SER A 84 -19.01 13.02 6.42
C SER A 84 -18.75 12.43 5.04
N GLN A 85 -17.48 12.19 4.70
CA GLN A 85 -17.10 11.58 3.43
C GLN A 85 -16.53 10.18 3.64
N ASN A 86 -17.01 9.23 2.83
CA ASN A 86 -16.39 7.91 2.70
C ASN A 86 -15.28 8.01 1.67
N VAL A 87 -14.05 7.64 2.06
CA VAL A 87 -12.88 7.66 1.18
C VAL A 87 -12.54 6.24 0.77
N GLN A 88 -12.42 6.01 -0.54
CA GLN A 88 -11.89 4.78 -1.12
C GLN A 88 -10.79 5.16 -2.11
N GLU A 89 -9.59 4.66 -1.87
CA GLU A 89 -8.41 4.94 -2.66
C GLU A 89 -7.82 3.64 -3.21
N HIS A 90 -7.59 3.65 -4.52
CA HIS A 90 -6.95 2.57 -5.25
C HIS A 90 -5.65 3.12 -5.84
N LYS A 91 -4.51 2.52 -5.48
CA LYS A 91 -3.20 2.91 -6.02
C LYS A 91 -2.51 1.70 -6.63
N LEU A 92 -1.96 1.89 -7.83
CA LEU A 92 -1.15 0.90 -8.51
C LEU A 92 0.25 1.49 -8.71
N TYR A 93 1.25 0.76 -8.22
CA TYR A 93 2.66 1.04 -8.42
C TYR A 93 3.24 -0.03 -9.33
N CYS A 94 4.12 0.38 -10.22
CA CYS A 94 4.78 -0.50 -11.16
C CYS A 94 6.19 0.02 -11.42
N SER A 95 7.17 -0.87 -11.43
CA SER A 95 8.56 -0.56 -11.73
C SER A 95 9.18 -1.69 -12.54
N MET A 96 10.10 -1.33 -13.43
CA MET A 96 10.89 -2.26 -14.20
C MET A 96 12.36 -1.81 -14.18
N ILE A 97 13.25 -2.75 -13.94
CA ILE A 97 14.70 -2.58 -13.98
C ILE A 97 15.20 -3.46 -15.12
N LEU A 98 15.91 -2.85 -16.07
CA LEU A 98 16.64 -3.57 -17.12
C LEU A 98 18.13 -3.52 -16.78
N TYR A 99 18.75 -4.69 -16.71
CA TYR A 99 20.19 -4.79 -16.47
C TYR A 99 20.88 -4.83 -17.83
N MET A 100 21.62 -3.77 -18.15
CA MET A 100 22.40 -3.67 -19.38
C MET A 100 23.86 -3.99 -19.05
N TYR A 101 24.41 -5.03 -19.67
CA TYR A 101 25.82 -5.40 -19.62
C TYR A 101 26.54 -4.89 -20.87
#